data_AF-A0A6D2KF17-F1
#
_entry.id   AF-A0A6D2KF17-F1
#
_cell.length_a   1.000
_cell.length_b   1.000
_cell.length_c   1.000
_cell.angle_alpha   90.00
_cell.angle_beta   90.00
_cell.angle_gamma   90.00
#
_symmetry.space_group_name_H-M   'P 1'
#
loop_
_entity.id
_entity.type
_entity.pdbx_description
1 polymer ?
#
loop_
_entity_poly.entity_id
_entity_poly.type
_entity_poly.pdbx_seq_one_letter_code
_entity_poly.pdbx_strand_id
1 'polypeptide(L)'
;MAPRVKSLADDHLKSKKSVFKQRFPGFKKKATELSVLCGNSVRFICYGPDEKDLHVWPENPKAMQQIVARFNAQSHLKRKKNGCDLKPKIGLSFVFDKVRIGMDDDRRRVRCDSFLHVFAREGCSMVEMSCAEHDWHAAGSQFITHTVGRVLEKLSLESTHVDTKGNETLLKLVENTSGDSFDLYCGLFLYNPNAMEQLERFGWLSSL
;
A
#
# COMPACT_ATOMS: atom_id res chain seq x y z
N MET A 1 12.33 42.24 37.25
CA MET A 1 11.91 41.44 36.08
C MET A 1 11.67 40.02 36.54
N ALA A 2 10.42 39.56 36.57
CA ALA A 2 10.12 38.16 36.92
C ALA A 2 10.46 37.24 35.72
N PRO A 3 11.05 36.06 35.94
CA PRO A 3 11.34 35.14 34.84
C PRO A 3 10.04 34.61 34.22
N ARG A 4 9.96 34.65 32.88
CA ARG A 4 8.87 34.05 32.11
C ARG A 4 8.88 32.54 32.36
N VAL A 5 7.94 32.04 33.16
CA VAL A 5 7.69 30.61 33.32
C VAL A 5 7.17 30.08 31.97
N LYS A 6 8.02 29.35 31.22
CA LYS A 6 7.57 28.63 30.02
C LYS A 6 6.61 27.54 30.47
N SER A 7 5.38 27.53 29.95
CA SER A 7 4.38 26.55 30.32
C SER A 7 4.69 25.19 29.68
N LEU A 8 4.40 24.09 30.38
CA LEU A 8 4.50 22.71 29.84
C LEU A 8 3.71 22.52 28.53
N ALA A 9 2.64 23.30 28.33
CA ALA A 9 1.85 23.32 27.10
C ALA A 9 2.64 23.90 25.91
N ASP A 10 3.43 24.95 26.12
CA ASP A 10 4.26 25.56 25.07
C ASP A 10 5.35 24.61 24.58
N ASP A 11 5.95 23.86 25.49
CA ASP A 11 6.99 22.89 25.14
C ASP A 11 6.42 21.65 24.43
N HIS A 12 5.22 21.21 24.82
CA HIS A 12 4.51 20.14 24.12
C HIS A 12 4.10 20.53 22.69
N LEU A 13 3.58 21.75 22.50
CA LEU A 13 3.22 22.26 21.18
C LEU A 13 4.45 22.42 20.28
N LYS A 14 5.57 22.93 20.80
CA LYS A 14 6.85 22.99 20.07
C LYS A 14 7.35 21.61 19.65
N SER A 15 7.27 20.63 20.55
CA SER A 15 7.63 19.24 20.25
C SER A 15 6.76 18.67 19.12
N LYS A 16 5.44 18.86 19.18
CA LYS A 16 4.50 18.46 18.10
C LYS A 16 4.85 19.12 16.76
N LYS A 17 5.14 20.43 16.75
CA LYS A 17 5.57 21.17 15.55
C LYS A 17 6.85 20.60 14.94
N SER A 18 7.85 20.32 15.78
CA SER A 18 9.12 19.73 15.35
C SER A 18 8.92 18.35 14.72
N VAL A 19 8.18 17.46 15.40
CA VAL A 19 7.88 16.11 14.91
C VAL A 19 7.08 16.16 13.61
N PHE A 20 6.08 17.04 13.52
CA PHE A 20 5.29 17.22 12.30
C PHE A 20 6.18 17.64 11.13
N LYS A 21 7.00 18.68 11.32
CA LYS A 21 7.93 19.16 10.28
C LYS A 21 8.90 18.08 9.80
N GLN A 22 9.39 17.22 10.71
CA GLN A 22 10.28 16.11 10.36
C GLN A 22 9.56 14.97 9.62
N ARG A 23 8.33 14.63 10.02
CA ARG A 23 7.64 13.42 9.53
C ARG A 23 6.72 13.65 8.35
N PHE A 24 6.15 14.84 8.23
CA PHE A 24 5.17 15.17 7.19
C PHE A 24 5.69 14.97 5.76
N PRO A 25 6.97 15.31 5.43
CA PRO A 25 7.53 14.98 4.13
C PRO A 25 7.57 13.47 3.85
N GLY A 26 7.91 12.66 4.87
CA GLY A 26 7.89 11.20 4.77
C GLY A 26 6.48 10.65 4.56
N PHE A 27 5.48 11.26 5.20
CA PHE A 27 4.08 10.90 5.00
C PHE A 27 3.61 11.19 3.56
N LYS A 28 3.97 12.35 2.99
CA LYS A 28 3.73 12.66 1.56
C LYS A 28 4.41 11.64 0.66
N LYS A 29 5.67 11.30 0.92
CA LYS A 29 6.40 10.28 0.15
C LYS A 29 5.65 8.94 0.18
N LYS A 30 5.15 8.53 1.34
CA LYS A 30 4.36 7.30 1.48
C LYS A 30 3.02 7.37 0.75
N ALA A 31 2.35 8.51 0.74
CA ALA A 31 1.13 8.69 -0.07
C ALA A 31 1.41 8.65 -1.57
N THR A 32 2.54 9.23 -2.02
CA THR A 32 3.02 9.08 -3.41
C THR A 32 3.31 7.63 -3.73
N GLU A 33 4.05 6.92 -2.86
CA GLU A 33 4.33 5.49 -3.02
C GLU A 33 3.03 4.68 -3.09
N LEU A 34 2.05 4.90 -2.21
CA LEU A 34 0.75 4.22 -2.26
C LEU A 34 -0.04 4.56 -3.54
N SER A 35 0.06 5.81 -4.01
CA SER A 35 -0.65 6.23 -5.21
C SER A 35 -0.06 5.64 -6.48
N VAL A 36 1.28 5.55 -6.55
CA VAL A 36 2.02 5.10 -7.73
C VAL A 36 2.22 3.59 -7.69
N LEU A 37 2.84 3.07 -6.62
CA LEU A 37 3.20 1.66 -6.49
C LEU A 37 1.98 0.76 -6.35
N CYS A 38 0.96 1.19 -5.59
CA CYS A 38 -0.23 0.37 -5.36
C CYS A 38 -1.39 0.73 -6.30
N GLY A 39 -1.18 1.59 -7.31
CA GLY A 39 -2.21 1.99 -8.27
C GLY A 39 -3.44 2.68 -7.68
N ASN A 40 -3.36 3.14 -6.44
CA ASN A 40 -4.50 3.67 -5.71
C ASN A 40 -4.71 5.17 -6.00
N SER A 41 -5.96 5.60 -6.13
CA SER A 41 -6.29 7.03 -6.08
C SER A 41 -6.23 7.51 -4.63
N VAL A 42 -5.06 7.94 -4.20
CA VAL A 42 -4.83 8.36 -2.81
C VAL A 42 -5.16 9.85 -2.66
N ARG A 43 -6.00 10.17 -1.68
CA ARG A 43 -6.22 11.54 -1.21
C ARG A 43 -6.20 11.53 0.31
N PHE A 44 -5.46 12.47 0.90
CA PHE A 44 -5.52 12.66 2.35
C PHE A 44 -5.61 14.13 2.72
N ILE A 45 -6.19 14.36 3.90
CA ILE A 45 -6.28 15.64 4.58
C ILE A 45 -5.62 15.46 5.94
N CYS A 46 -4.68 16.33 6.28
CA CYS A 46 -3.90 16.26 7.50
C CYS A 46 -3.99 17.60 8.23
N TYR A 47 -4.53 17.59 9.45
CA TYR A 47 -4.54 18.75 10.33
C TYR A 47 -3.18 18.87 11.00
N GLY A 48 -2.57 20.04 10.84
CA GLY A 48 -1.32 20.41 11.49
C GLY A 48 -1.50 20.58 13.00
N PRO A 49 -0.37 20.75 13.73
CA PRO A 49 -0.38 20.97 15.17
C PRO A 49 -0.99 22.31 15.59
N ASP A 50 -1.20 23.24 14.65
CA ASP A 50 -1.97 24.46 14.83
C ASP A 50 -3.40 24.23 14.27
N GLU A 51 -4.44 24.64 15.01
CA GLU A 51 -5.86 24.38 14.67
C GLU A 51 -6.29 24.88 13.27
N LYS A 52 -5.51 25.77 12.66
CA LYS A 52 -5.79 26.37 11.35
C LYS A 52 -4.92 25.81 10.20
N ASP A 53 -3.96 24.95 10.50
CA ASP A 53 -3.09 24.36 9.47
C ASP A 53 -3.77 23.14 8.85
N LEU A 54 -4.27 23.29 7.62
CA LEU A 54 -4.83 22.19 6.84
C LEU A 54 -3.87 21.86 5.70
N HIS A 55 -3.36 20.63 5.69
CA HIS A 55 -2.53 20.13 4.61
C HIS A 55 -3.28 19.08 3.79
N VAL A 56 -3.19 19.20 2.47
CA VAL A 56 -3.83 18.29 1.53
C VAL A 56 -2.81 17.70 0.57
N TRP A 57 -3.06 16.47 0.13
CA TRP A 57 -2.30 15.82 -0.93
C TRP A 57 -3.25 15.01 -1.84
N PRO A 58 -3.05 15.01 -3.17
CA PRO A 58 -2.06 15.79 -3.92
C PRO A 58 -2.27 17.30 -3.83
N GLU A 59 -1.22 18.12 -3.88
CA GLU A 59 -1.36 19.58 -3.83
C GLU A 59 -2.00 20.16 -5.10
N ASN A 60 -1.90 19.43 -6.23
CA ASN A 60 -2.45 19.86 -7.51
C ASN A 60 -3.99 19.80 -7.49
N PRO A 61 -4.70 20.95 -7.61
CA PRO A 61 -6.16 20.98 -7.57
C PRO A 61 -6.83 20.18 -8.69
N LYS A 62 -6.21 20.06 -9.87
CA LYS A 62 -6.76 19.27 -10.98
C LYS A 62 -6.70 17.78 -10.68
N ALA A 63 -5.58 17.29 -10.14
CA ALA A 63 -5.44 15.89 -9.72
C ALA A 63 -6.47 15.55 -8.62
N MET A 64 -6.68 16.48 -7.68
CA MET A 64 -7.70 16.35 -6.66
C MET A 64 -9.12 16.27 -7.27
N GLN A 65 -9.46 17.15 -8.21
CA GLN A 65 -10.77 17.12 -8.89
C GLN A 65 -10.99 15.80 -9.64
N GLN A 66 -9.95 15.27 -10.29
CA GLN A 66 -10.02 13.99 -10.99
C GLN A 66 -10.26 12.82 -10.02
N ILE A 67 -9.57 12.79 -8.88
CA ILE A 67 -9.79 11.76 -7.84
C ILE A 67 -11.23 11.83 -7.30
N VAL A 68 -11.72 13.04 -7.02
CA VAL A 68 -13.10 13.25 -6.55
C VAL A 68 -14.13 12.84 -7.60
N ALA A 69 -13.92 13.25 -8.85
CA ALA A 69 -14.81 12.89 -9.95
C ALA A 69 -14.86 11.37 -10.15
N ARG A 70 -13.71 10.69 -10.11
CA ARG A 70 -13.63 9.21 -10.18
C ARG A 70 -14.38 8.56 -9.03
N PHE A 71 -14.19 9.03 -7.80
CA PHE A 71 -14.93 8.53 -6.64
C PHE A 71 -16.44 8.75 -6.79
N ASN A 72 -16.85 9.96 -7.21
CA ASN A 72 -18.25 10.33 -7.42
C ASN A 72 -18.90 9.63 -8.61
N ALA A 73 -18.13 9.09 -9.56
CA ALA A 73 -18.62 8.26 -10.64
C ALA A 73 -18.87 6.79 -10.23
N GLN A 74 -18.36 6.35 -9.07
CA GLN A 74 -18.61 5.00 -8.57
C GLN A 74 -20.05 4.87 -8.07
N SER A 75 -20.68 3.70 -8.32
CA SER A 75 -22.01 3.38 -7.76
C SER A 75 -21.96 3.28 -6.24
N HIS A 76 -23.08 3.54 -5.58
CA HIS A 76 -23.20 3.43 -4.12
C HIS A 76 -22.82 2.02 -3.62
N LEU A 77 -23.12 0.98 -4.40
CA LEU A 77 -22.72 -0.40 -4.13
C LEU A 77 -21.20 -0.61 -4.22
N LYS A 78 -20.53 -0.05 -5.23
CA LYS A 78 -19.06 -0.12 -5.38
C LYS A 78 -18.36 0.67 -4.28
N ARG A 79 -18.88 1.85 -3.92
CA ARG A 79 -18.41 2.64 -2.78
C ARG A 79 -18.63 1.93 -1.45
N LYS A 80 -19.75 1.23 -1.25
CA LYS A 80 -20.02 0.44 -0.03
C LYS A 80 -19.18 -0.84 0.02
N LYS A 81 -18.86 -1.45 -1.13
CA LYS A 81 -17.97 -2.62 -1.23
C LYS A 81 -16.52 -2.26 -0.91
N ASN A 82 -16.08 -1.06 -1.30
CA ASN A 82 -14.69 -0.61 -1.19
C ASN A 82 -14.47 0.49 -0.13
N GLY A 83 -15.52 0.97 0.51
CA GLY A 83 -15.47 1.88 1.65
C GLY A 83 -15.13 1.09 2.90
N CYS A 84 -14.38 1.70 3.81
CA CYS A 84 -13.97 1.09 5.07
C CYS A 84 -15.15 1.00 6.06
N ASP A 85 -16.16 0.19 5.76
CA ASP A 85 -16.43 -0.91 6.67
C ASP A 85 -15.48 -2.00 6.21
N LEU A 86 -14.47 -2.32 7.01
CA LEU A 86 -13.66 -3.49 6.74
C LEU A 86 -14.64 -4.67 6.68
N LYS A 87 -14.89 -5.18 5.48
CA LYS A 87 -15.56 -6.47 5.35
C LYS A 87 -14.60 -7.49 5.97
N PRO A 88 -15.11 -8.50 6.69
CA PRO A 88 -14.26 -9.54 7.26
C PRO A 88 -13.30 -10.07 6.20
N LYS A 89 -12.01 -9.83 6.40
CA LYS A 89 -10.90 -10.30 5.54
C LYS A 89 -10.45 -11.67 6.03
N ILE A 90 -11.42 -12.55 6.28
CA ILE A 90 -11.20 -13.85 6.89
C ILE A 90 -10.22 -14.64 6.03
N GLY A 91 -9.08 -15.00 6.61
CA GLY A 91 -8.08 -15.84 5.98
C GLY A 91 -7.13 -15.14 5.00
N LEU A 92 -7.23 -13.82 4.79
CA LEU A 92 -6.22 -13.09 4.03
C LEU A 92 -4.99 -12.82 4.90
N SER A 93 -3.79 -13.07 4.36
CA SER A 93 -2.55 -12.76 5.05
C SER A 93 -2.32 -11.26 5.15
N PHE A 94 -2.02 -10.77 6.36
CA PHE A 94 -1.51 -9.42 6.60
C PHE A 94 -0.08 -9.54 7.10
N VAL A 95 0.87 -9.22 6.22
CA VAL A 95 2.31 -9.32 6.50
C VAL A 95 2.83 -8.02 7.09
N PHE A 96 3.62 -8.07 8.17
CA PHE A 96 4.15 -6.88 8.83
C PHE A 96 5.54 -7.10 9.44
N ASP A 97 6.28 -5.99 9.61
CA ASP A 97 7.57 -5.92 10.30
C ASP A 97 7.54 -4.76 11.32
N LYS A 98 7.89 -5.04 12.59
CA LYS A 98 7.91 -4.04 13.67
C LYS A 98 9.24 -3.29 13.71
N VAL A 99 9.38 -2.30 12.83
CA VAL A 99 10.63 -1.52 12.72
C VAL A 99 10.60 -0.26 13.60
N ARG A 100 11.69 -0.02 14.35
CA ARG A 100 11.93 1.20 15.15
C ARG A 100 10.86 1.48 16.23
N ILE A 101 10.30 0.42 16.82
CA ILE A 101 9.47 0.50 18.02
C ILE A 101 10.39 0.40 19.24
N GLY A 102 10.80 1.55 19.80
CA GLY A 102 11.71 1.59 20.96
C GLY A 102 11.18 0.76 22.14
N MET A 103 12.07 0.05 22.84
CA MET A 103 11.65 -0.90 23.87
C MET A 103 11.06 -0.24 25.11
N ASP A 104 11.54 0.97 25.46
CA ASP A 104 11.18 1.67 26.69
C ASP A 104 10.00 2.66 26.52
N ASP A 105 9.41 2.72 25.32
CA ASP A 105 8.30 3.65 25.00
C ASP A 105 6.98 2.88 24.85
N ASP A 106 6.33 2.63 25.98
CA ASP A 106 5.01 1.96 26.05
C ASP A 106 3.98 2.62 25.13
N ARG A 107 4.05 3.94 24.93
CA ARG A 107 3.11 4.66 24.07
C ARG A 107 3.27 4.30 22.60
N ARG A 108 4.50 4.06 22.12
CA ARG A 108 4.75 3.63 20.73
C ARG A 108 4.31 2.18 20.51
N ARG A 109 4.55 1.30 21.48
CA ARG A 109 4.11 -0.10 21.45
C ARG A 109 2.60 -0.21 21.38
N VAL A 110 1.88 0.43 22.31
CA VAL A 110 0.41 0.47 22.33
C VAL A 110 -0.17 0.99 21.02
N ARG A 111 0.43 2.02 20.41
CA ARG A 111 -0.03 2.54 19.11
C ARG A 111 0.17 1.53 17.98
N CYS A 112 1.33 0.87 17.95
CA CYS A 112 1.63 -0.15 16.95
C CYS A 112 0.66 -1.32 17.06
N ASP A 113 0.47 -1.85 18.27
CA ASP A 113 -0.42 -2.98 18.51
C ASP A 113 -1.88 -2.62 18.23
N SER A 114 -2.34 -1.42 18.61
CA SER A 114 -3.68 -0.94 18.25
C SER A 114 -3.90 -0.86 16.74
N PHE A 115 -2.88 -0.48 15.97
CA PHE A 115 -2.97 -0.46 14.51
C PHE A 115 -3.06 -1.87 13.92
N LEU A 116 -2.21 -2.79 14.38
CA LEU A 116 -2.25 -4.20 13.94
C LEU A 116 -3.56 -4.88 14.33
N HIS A 117 -4.11 -4.53 15.51
CA HIS A 117 -5.37 -5.07 15.99
C HIS A 117 -6.55 -4.74 15.07
N VAL A 118 -6.50 -3.64 14.31
CA VAL A 118 -7.52 -3.33 13.30
C VAL A 118 -7.63 -4.47 12.29
N PHE A 119 -6.51 -5.00 11.78
CA PHE A 119 -6.52 -6.08 10.79
C PHE A 119 -6.80 -7.44 11.41
N ALA A 120 -6.27 -7.69 12.61
CA ALA A 120 -6.54 -8.93 13.35
C ALA A 120 -8.05 -9.09 13.64
N ARG A 121 -8.72 -8.01 14.04
CA ARG A 121 -10.17 -8.01 14.34
C ARG A 121 -11.02 -8.30 13.11
N GLU A 122 -10.51 -8.02 11.90
CA GLU A 122 -11.18 -8.33 10.64
C GLU A 122 -10.94 -9.77 10.17
N GLY A 123 -10.18 -10.56 10.93
CA GLY A 123 -9.91 -11.96 10.62
C GLY A 123 -8.74 -12.20 9.66
N CYS A 124 -7.87 -11.19 9.47
CA CYS A 124 -6.62 -11.40 8.74
C CYS A 124 -5.71 -12.41 9.47
N SER A 125 -5.01 -13.24 8.71
CA SER A 125 -3.89 -14.03 9.23
C SER A 125 -2.68 -13.12 9.39
N MET A 126 -2.34 -12.76 10.63
CA MET A 126 -1.27 -11.82 10.93
C MET A 126 0.09 -12.52 10.85
N VAL A 127 0.94 -12.13 9.91
CA VAL A 127 2.25 -12.76 9.65
C VAL A 127 3.36 -11.75 9.92
N GLU A 128 4.12 -11.94 11.00
CA GLU A 128 5.31 -11.13 11.28
C GLU A 128 6.52 -11.71 10.53
N MET A 129 7.19 -10.90 9.71
CA MET A 129 8.45 -11.26 9.05
C MET A 129 9.23 -10.01 8.65
N SER A 130 10.54 -10.15 8.43
CA SER A 130 11.36 -9.03 7.98
C SER A 130 11.02 -8.60 6.55
N CYS A 131 11.32 -7.33 6.22
CA CYS A 131 11.19 -6.86 4.83
C CYS A 131 11.99 -7.72 3.83
N ALA A 132 13.16 -8.23 4.22
CA ALA A 132 14.00 -9.05 3.35
C ALA A 132 13.36 -10.41 3.04
N GLU A 133 12.77 -11.06 4.05
CA GLU A 133 12.04 -12.32 3.88
C GLU A 133 10.77 -12.12 3.03
N HIS A 134 10.03 -11.04 3.29
CA HIS A 134 8.87 -10.66 2.48
C HIS A 134 9.25 -10.51 1.01
N ASP A 135 10.28 -9.73 0.71
CA ASP A 135 10.71 -9.46 -0.66
C ASP A 135 11.20 -10.74 -1.36
N TRP A 136 11.88 -11.62 -0.64
CA TRP A 136 12.26 -12.94 -1.15
C TRP A 136 11.04 -13.78 -1.56
N HIS A 137 10.03 -13.87 -0.69
CA HIS A 137 8.77 -14.55 -1.00
C HIS A 137 8.00 -13.89 -2.15
N ALA A 138 7.89 -12.56 -2.14
CA ALA A 138 7.14 -11.79 -3.14
C ALA A 138 7.77 -11.92 -4.53
N ALA A 139 9.10 -12.01 -4.64
CA ALA A 139 9.77 -12.28 -5.90
C ALA A 139 9.36 -13.64 -6.50
N GLY A 140 9.43 -14.71 -5.69
CA GLY A 140 9.10 -16.06 -6.15
C GLY A 140 7.61 -16.34 -6.35
N SER A 141 6.72 -15.45 -5.88
CA SER A 141 5.27 -15.65 -5.93
C SER A 141 4.55 -14.53 -6.68
N GLN A 142 4.39 -13.36 -6.06
CA GLN A 142 3.65 -12.22 -6.61
C GLN A 142 4.26 -11.73 -7.92
N PHE A 143 5.58 -11.53 -7.97
CA PHE A 143 6.26 -11.06 -9.18
C PHE A 143 6.07 -12.05 -10.34
N ILE A 144 6.37 -13.34 -10.15
CA ILE A 144 6.14 -14.37 -11.18
C ILE A 144 4.67 -14.41 -11.63
N THR A 145 3.73 -14.34 -10.70
CA THR A 145 2.29 -14.36 -10.98
C THR A 145 1.91 -13.18 -11.89
N HIS A 146 2.37 -11.97 -11.59
CA HIS A 146 2.15 -10.81 -12.45
C HIS A 146 2.87 -10.90 -13.79
N THR A 147 4.12 -11.38 -13.82
CA THR A 147 4.88 -11.56 -15.06
C THR A 147 4.13 -12.48 -16.02
N VAL A 148 3.72 -13.67 -15.54
CA VAL A 148 2.98 -14.64 -16.35
C VAL A 148 1.62 -14.08 -16.76
N GLY A 149 0.85 -13.51 -15.82
CA GLY A 149 -0.45 -12.90 -16.13
C GLY A 149 -0.38 -11.83 -17.22
N ARG A 150 0.66 -10.97 -17.20
CA ARG A 150 0.87 -9.95 -18.23
C ARG A 150 1.32 -10.50 -19.57
N VAL A 151 2.11 -11.58 -19.59
CA VAL A 151 2.42 -12.27 -20.86
C VAL A 151 1.16 -12.86 -21.47
N LEU A 152 0.35 -13.54 -20.67
CA LEU A 152 -0.90 -14.16 -21.11
C LEU A 152 -1.90 -13.10 -21.59
N GLU A 153 -1.95 -11.92 -20.96
CA GLU A 153 -2.72 -10.77 -21.46
C GLU A 153 -2.30 -10.36 -22.88
N LYS A 154 -0.99 -10.35 -23.18
CA LYS A 154 -0.47 -10.01 -24.52
C LYS A 154 -0.78 -11.07 -25.58
N LEU A 155 -1.03 -12.31 -25.18
CA LEU A 155 -1.49 -13.36 -26.09
C LEU A 155 -2.98 -13.22 -26.43
N SER A 156 -3.71 -12.29 -25.79
CA SER A 156 -5.14 -12.07 -26.00
C SER A 156 -5.94 -13.36 -25.87
N LEU A 157 -5.70 -14.11 -24.78
CA LEU A 157 -6.43 -15.35 -24.52
C LEU A 157 -7.92 -15.07 -24.36
N GLU A 158 -8.73 -15.82 -25.11
CA GLU A 158 -10.19 -15.76 -25.04
C GLU A 158 -10.74 -17.10 -24.53
N SER A 159 -11.90 -17.03 -23.87
CA SER A 159 -12.64 -18.23 -23.51
C SER A 159 -13.23 -18.89 -24.75
N THR A 160 -13.21 -20.21 -24.79
CA THR A 160 -13.70 -21.03 -25.89
C THR A 160 -14.69 -22.09 -25.42
N HIS A 161 -15.47 -22.66 -26.33
CA HIS A 161 -16.39 -23.76 -26.01
C HIS A 161 -15.68 -25.07 -25.61
N VAL A 162 -14.37 -25.16 -25.79
CA VAL A 162 -13.54 -26.34 -25.44
C VAL A 162 -12.56 -26.04 -24.31
N ASP A 163 -12.81 -25.00 -23.53
CA ASP A 163 -11.95 -24.61 -22.42
C ASP A 163 -11.76 -25.75 -21.41
N THR A 164 -10.50 -25.96 -21.05
CA THR A 164 -10.14 -26.83 -19.92
C THR A 164 -10.18 -26.03 -18.62
N LYS A 165 -10.24 -26.72 -17.47
CA LYS A 165 -10.07 -26.07 -16.15
C LYS A 165 -8.74 -25.33 -16.00
N GLY A 166 -7.71 -25.78 -16.72
CA GLY A 166 -6.44 -25.07 -16.83
C GLY A 166 -6.63 -23.71 -17.51
N ASN A 167 -7.25 -23.67 -18.68
CA ASN A 167 -7.49 -22.42 -19.41
C ASN A 167 -8.37 -21.44 -18.60
N GLU A 168 -9.44 -21.94 -17.95
CA GLU A 168 -10.28 -21.14 -17.05
C GLU A 168 -9.46 -20.48 -15.92
N THR A 169 -8.44 -21.16 -15.40
CA THR A 169 -7.56 -20.64 -14.33
C THR A 169 -6.59 -19.60 -14.87
N LEU A 170 -6.06 -19.79 -16.08
CA LEU A 170 -5.21 -18.80 -16.75
C LEU A 170 -5.99 -17.52 -17.07
N LEU A 171 -7.23 -17.63 -17.54
CA LEU A 171 -8.10 -16.48 -17.78
C LEU A 171 -8.38 -15.71 -16.49
N LYS A 172 -8.64 -16.40 -15.37
CA LYS A 172 -8.77 -15.76 -14.05
C LYS A 172 -7.46 -15.10 -13.59
N LEU A 173 -6.31 -15.69 -13.88
CA LEU A 173 -5.01 -15.09 -13.60
C LEU A 173 -4.83 -13.77 -14.39
N VAL A 174 -5.18 -13.76 -15.68
CA VAL A 174 -5.17 -12.54 -16.51
C VAL A 174 -6.13 -11.49 -15.95
N GLU A 175 -7.35 -11.88 -15.58
CA GLU A 175 -8.33 -10.97 -14.97
C GLU A 175 -7.80 -10.35 -13.66
N ASN A 176 -7.20 -11.17 -12.79
CA ASN A 176 -6.66 -10.72 -11.51
C ASN A 176 -5.44 -9.80 -11.67
N THR A 177 -4.60 -10.03 -12.67
CA THR A 177 -3.34 -9.28 -12.86
C THR A 177 -3.48 -8.06 -13.77
N SER A 178 -4.43 -8.07 -14.71
CA SER A 178 -4.74 -6.93 -15.60
C SER A 178 -5.52 -5.81 -14.88
N GLY A 179 -6.23 -6.14 -13.79
CA GLY A 179 -6.84 -5.16 -12.91
C GLY A 179 -5.85 -4.22 -12.23
N ASP A 180 -4.58 -4.62 -12.14
CA ASP A 180 -3.51 -3.85 -11.53
C ASP A 180 -2.70 -3.02 -12.54
N SER A 181 -2.23 -1.85 -12.11
CA SER A 181 -1.48 -0.92 -12.95
C SER A 181 -0.14 -1.52 -13.42
N PHE A 182 0.30 -1.13 -14.62
CA PHE A 182 1.63 -1.51 -15.11
C PHE A 182 2.74 -1.01 -14.17
N ASP A 183 2.55 0.15 -13.54
CA ASP A 183 3.46 0.70 -12.54
C ASP A 183 3.66 -0.22 -11.32
N LEU A 184 2.61 -0.92 -10.86
CA LEU A 184 2.73 -1.93 -9.79
C LEU A 184 3.71 -3.02 -10.22
N TYR A 185 3.54 -3.55 -11.43
CA TYR A 185 4.41 -4.59 -11.95
C TYR A 185 5.86 -4.12 -12.11
N CYS A 186 6.07 -2.93 -12.67
CA CYS A 186 7.39 -2.31 -12.71
C CYS A 186 7.98 -2.15 -11.31
N GLY A 187 7.18 -1.80 -10.32
CA GLY A 187 7.60 -1.69 -8.92
C GLY A 187 8.06 -3.03 -8.34
N LEU A 188 7.36 -4.12 -8.62
CA LEU A 188 7.74 -5.48 -8.21
C LEU A 188 9.10 -5.90 -8.80
N PHE A 189 9.45 -5.42 -9.99
CA PHE A 189 10.73 -5.70 -10.62
C PHE A 189 11.85 -4.76 -10.15
N LEU A 190 11.62 -3.44 -10.20
CA LEU A 190 12.65 -2.43 -9.99
C LEU A 190 13.08 -2.30 -8.53
N TYR A 191 12.18 -2.55 -7.59
CA TYR A 191 12.45 -2.33 -6.15
C TYR A 191 12.69 -3.62 -5.37
N ASN A 192 12.51 -4.79 -5.98
CA ASN A 192 12.83 -6.07 -5.36
C ASN A 192 14.09 -6.67 -6.01
N PRO A 193 15.25 -6.66 -5.33
CA PRO A 193 16.50 -7.15 -5.91
C PRO A 193 16.45 -8.65 -6.27
N ASN A 194 15.54 -9.42 -5.65
CA ASN A 194 15.38 -10.84 -5.92
C ASN A 194 14.58 -11.11 -7.21
N ALA A 195 13.91 -10.12 -7.79
CA ALA A 195 13.08 -10.32 -8.98
C ALA A 195 13.90 -10.73 -10.21
N MET A 196 15.13 -10.22 -10.33
CA MET A 196 16.03 -10.52 -11.45
C MET A 196 16.41 -12.01 -11.49
N GLU A 197 16.74 -12.59 -10.33
CA GLU A 197 17.04 -14.02 -10.20
C GLU A 197 15.86 -14.89 -10.68
N GLN A 198 14.62 -14.46 -10.43
CA GLN A 198 13.44 -15.20 -10.87
C GLN A 198 13.30 -15.19 -12.40
N LEU A 199 13.64 -14.09 -13.08
CA LEU A 199 13.64 -14.04 -14.55
C LEU A 199 14.75 -14.90 -15.16
N GLU A 200 15.94 -14.91 -14.54
CA GLU A 200 17.05 -15.78 -14.94
C GLU A 200 16.66 -17.25 -14.86
N ARG A 201 16.07 -17.66 -13.72
CA ARG A 201 15.56 -19.03 -13.51
C ARG A 201 14.49 -19.42 -14.51
N PHE A 202 13.67 -18.46 -14.95
CA PHE A 202 12.63 -18.69 -15.96
C PHE A 202 13.22 -18.90 -17.38
N GLY A 203 14.53 -18.65 -17.59
CA GLY A 203 15.21 -18.87 -18.85
C GLY A 203 15.00 -17.77 -19.90
N TRP A 204 14.43 -16.63 -19.51
CA TRP A 204 14.18 -15.50 -20.43
C TRP A 204 15.45 -14.78 -20.85
N LEU A 205 16.49 -14.79 -20.01
CA LEU A 205 17.78 -14.19 -20.35
C LEU A 205 18.71 -15.10 -21.16
N SER A 206 18.52 -16.41 -21.09
CA SER A 206 19.26 -17.36 -21.94
C SER A 206 18.70 -17.46 -23.37
N SER A 207 17.62 -16.72 -23.66
CA SER A 207 16.92 -16.71 -24.95
C SER A 207 17.00 -15.35 -25.68
N LEU A 208 17.74 -14.39 -25.11
CA LEU A 208 18.10 -13.08 -25.70
C LEU A 208 19.58 -13.08 -26.09
#